data_AF-A0A7X9JGV5-F1
#
_entry.id   AF-A0A7X9JGV5-F1
#
_cell.length_a   1.000
_cell.length_b   1.000
_cell.length_c   1.000
_cell.angle_alpha   90.00
_cell.angle_beta   90.00
_cell.angle_gamma   90.00
#
_symmetry.space_group_name_H-M   'P 1'
#
loop_
_entity.id
_entity.type
_entity.pdbx_description
1 polymer ?
#
loop_
_entity_poly.entity_id
_entity_poly.type
_entity_poly.pdbx_seq_one_letter_code
_entity_poly.pdbx_strand_id
1 'polypeptide(L)'
;MPPLPTRQASPKPDKMKMVEQIAAEFHKGHTYTLEGEFVCLDMAIDVWNQLVTNGIEAKIMGGTLHESITAWNFRQLAMGSNHAWVVATVGPMEKVAIETTSGTVIKPGMKEYASYFKGIEFDSPAQIKRFELLRRKMNDVCREAHQMIQDWNQNVAGKQLHPAEIVARQSRLEQRKQDCENTFRELREFESKAIFY
;
A
#
# COMPACT_ATOMS: atom_id res chain seq x y z
N MET A 1 -24.60 -14.01 56.46
CA MET A 1 -24.61 -13.13 55.27
C MET A 1 -24.45 -14.01 54.04
N PRO A 2 -25.36 -13.95 53.05
CA PRO A 2 -25.15 -14.66 51.79
C PRO A 2 -24.06 -13.94 50.95
N PRO A 3 -23.28 -14.67 50.14
CA PRO A 3 -22.28 -14.07 49.27
C PRO A 3 -22.94 -13.26 48.16
N LEU A 4 -22.36 -12.09 47.85
CA LEU A 4 -22.79 -11.25 46.72
C LEU A 4 -22.57 -11.98 45.39
N PRO A 5 -23.48 -11.85 44.40
CA PRO A 5 -23.29 -12.45 43.10
C PRO A 5 -22.07 -11.82 42.41
N THR A 6 -21.13 -12.65 41.97
CA THR A 6 -20.06 -12.24 41.07
C THR A 6 -20.69 -11.67 39.81
N ARG A 7 -20.44 -10.38 39.56
CA ARG A 7 -20.83 -9.69 38.33
C ARG A 7 -20.21 -10.44 37.15
N GLN A 8 -21.01 -11.25 36.45
CA GLN A 8 -20.60 -11.88 35.20
C GLN A 8 -20.17 -10.76 34.25
N ALA A 9 -18.90 -10.79 33.84
CA ALA A 9 -18.40 -9.90 32.81
C ALA A 9 -19.28 -10.10 31.56
N SER A 10 -19.81 -9.01 31.03
CA SER A 10 -20.52 -9.01 29.75
C SER A 10 -19.66 -9.75 28.70
N PRO A 11 -20.26 -10.59 27.83
CA PRO A 11 -19.49 -11.28 26.79
C PRO A 11 -18.68 -10.26 26.00
N LYS A 12 -17.38 -10.49 25.85
CA LYS A 12 -16.54 -9.65 25.00
C LYS A 12 -17.14 -9.68 23.58
N PRO A 13 -17.30 -8.53 22.91
CA PRO A 13 -17.82 -8.49 21.56
C PRO A 13 -16.98 -9.39 20.64
N ASP A 14 -17.66 -10.17 19.81
CA ASP A 14 -17.04 -11.05 18.81
C ASP A 14 -16.48 -10.18 17.68
N LYS A 15 -15.19 -9.85 17.78
CA LYS A 15 -14.50 -8.99 16.82
C LYS A 15 -14.58 -9.51 15.39
N MET A 16 -14.61 -10.83 15.20
CA MET A 16 -14.71 -11.42 13.86
C MET A 16 -16.06 -11.09 13.22
N LYS A 17 -17.16 -11.24 13.96
CA LYS A 17 -18.49 -10.85 13.48
C LYS A 17 -18.57 -9.36 13.15
N MET A 18 -17.96 -8.51 13.97
CA MET A 18 -17.92 -7.07 13.71
C MET A 18 -17.14 -6.74 12.43
N VAL A 19 -16.01 -7.41 12.20
CA VAL A 19 -15.23 -7.25 10.96
C VAL A 19 -16.05 -7.67 9.75
N GLU A 20 -16.72 -8.83 9.80
CA GLU A 20 -17.57 -9.31 8.70
C GLU A 20 -18.74 -8.36 8.41
N GLN A 21 -19.36 -7.80 9.46
CA GLN A 21 -20.44 -6.82 9.33
C GLN A 21 -19.95 -5.52 8.68
N ILE A 22 -18.85 -4.94 9.18
CA ILE A 22 -18.27 -3.70 8.63
C ILE A 22 -17.92 -3.89 7.15
N ALA A 23 -17.27 -5.01 6.80
CA ALA A 23 -16.88 -5.28 5.42
C ALA A 23 -18.10 -5.40 4.48
N ALA A 24 -19.14 -6.12 4.92
CA ALA A 24 -20.36 -6.31 4.15
C ALA A 24 -21.18 -5.01 4.00
N GLU A 25 -21.33 -4.24 5.07
CA GLU A 25 -22.06 -2.97 5.07
C GLU A 25 -21.34 -1.93 4.20
N PHE A 26 -20.02 -1.85 4.30
CA PHE A 26 -19.23 -0.94 3.48
C PHE A 26 -19.39 -1.27 1.99
N HIS A 27 -19.23 -2.54 1.60
CA HIS A 27 -19.40 -2.96 0.20
C HIS A 27 -20.81 -2.73 -0.34
N LYS A 28 -21.85 -2.88 0.49
CA LYS A 28 -23.24 -2.58 0.09
C LYS A 28 -23.45 -1.09 -0.22
N GLY A 29 -22.76 -0.21 0.50
CA GLY A 29 -22.88 1.24 0.37
C GLY A 29 -21.93 1.90 -0.63
N HIS A 30 -20.96 1.16 -1.17
CA HIS A 30 -19.89 1.72 -2.00
C HIS A 30 -19.72 0.93 -3.30
N THR A 31 -19.51 1.65 -4.40
CA THR A 31 -19.22 1.04 -5.70
C THR A 31 -17.75 1.23 -6.01
N TYR A 32 -17.07 0.12 -6.29
CA TYR A 32 -15.71 0.19 -6.82
C TYR A 32 -15.75 0.68 -8.27
N THR A 33 -15.04 1.76 -8.56
CA THR A 33 -14.86 2.30 -9.90
C THR A 33 -13.41 2.12 -10.34
N LEU A 34 -13.21 1.86 -11.64
CA LEU A 34 -11.90 1.99 -12.27
C LEU A 34 -11.62 3.45 -12.67
N GLU A 35 -12.66 4.29 -12.64
CA GLU A 35 -12.58 5.73 -12.84
C GLU A 35 -12.10 6.37 -11.53
N GLY A 36 -10.84 6.80 -11.53
CA GLY A 36 -10.18 7.35 -10.36
C GLY A 36 -8.94 6.54 -9.99
N GLU A 37 -7.82 7.23 -9.82
CA GLU A 37 -6.65 6.60 -9.22
C GLU A 37 -6.92 6.43 -7.71
N PHE A 38 -6.59 5.25 -7.17
CA PHE A 38 -6.64 4.95 -5.72
C PHE A 38 -8.00 4.73 -5.06
N VAL A 39 -9.00 4.29 -5.81
CA VAL A 39 -10.30 3.90 -5.22
C VAL A 39 -10.13 2.82 -4.13
N CYS A 40 -9.21 1.86 -4.31
CA CYS A 40 -8.90 0.87 -3.28
C CYS A 40 -8.27 1.47 -2.01
N LEU A 41 -7.50 2.56 -2.13
CA LEU A 41 -6.89 3.24 -0.98
C LEU A 41 -7.94 3.93 -0.11
N ASP A 42 -8.83 4.69 -0.73
CA ASP A 42 -9.87 5.41 -0.01
C ASP A 42 -10.80 4.42 0.69
N MET A 43 -11.17 3.34 0.00
CA MET A 43 -11.94 2.23 0.59
C MET A 43 -11.20 1.56 1.77
N ALA A 44 -9.90 1.32 1.65
CA ALA A 44 -9.10 0.76 2.73
C ALA A 44 -9.04 1.70 3.95
N ILE A 45 -8.91 3.01 3.72
CA ILE A 45 -8.91 4.02 4.77
C ILE A 45 -10.26 4.08 5.49
N ASP A 46 -11.37 4.01 4.77
CA ASP A 46 -12.70 4.06 5.36
C ASP A 46 -13.05 2.82 6.18
N VAL A 47 -12.72 1.63 5.68
CA VAL A 47 -12.86 0.38 6.47
C VAL A 47 -11.96 0.41 7.69
N TRP A 48 -10.71 0.87 7.55
CA TRP A 48 -9.79 1.04 8.67
C TRP A 48 -10.35 1.99 9.74
N ASN A 49 -10.90 3.15 9.34
CA ASN A 49 -11.53 4.12 10.25
C ASN A 49 -12.70 3.49 11.03
N GLN A 50 -13.54 2.71 10.35
CA GLN A 50 -14.67 2.02 10.99
C GLN A 50 -14.20 0.99 12.02
N LEU A 51 -13.16 0.21 11.71
CA LEU A 51 -12.60 -0.78 12.64
C LEU A 51 -12.01 -0.12 13.88
N VAL A 52 -11.18 0.91 13.69
CA VAL A 52 -10.54 1.62 14.81
C VAL A 52 -11.57 2.33 15.68
N THR A 53 -12.62 2.92 15.08
CA THR A 53 -13.74 3.54 15.81
C THR A 53 -14.47 2.52 16.70
N ASN A 54 -14.53 1.26 16.26
CA ASN A 54 -15.12 0.15 17.01
C ASN A 54 -14.14 -0.55 17.98
N GLY A 55 -12.97 0.04 18.22
CA GLY A 55 -11.96 -0.52 19.14
C GLY A 55 -11.27 -1.78 18.61
N ILE A 56 -11.29 -1.99 17.30
CA ILE A 56 -10.57 -3.07 16.62
C ILE A 56 -9.27 -2.50 16.07
N GLU A 57 -8.15 -3.00 16.58
CA GLU A 57 -6.84 -2.66 16.04
C GLU A 57 -6.73 -3.15 14.59
N ALA A 58 -6.29 -2.27 13.70
CA ALA A 58 -6.13 -2.58 12.29
C ALA A 58 -4.92 -1.84 11.69
N LYS A 59 -4.36 -2.42 10.64
CA LYS A 59 -3.32 -1.82 9.78
C LYS A 59 -3.86 -1.69 8.37
N ILE A 60 -3.49 -0.62 7.69
CA ILE A 60 -3.70 -0.50 6.25
C ILE A 60 -2.49 -1.15 5.57
N MET A 61 -2.75 -1.96 4.55
CA MET A 61 -1.71 -2.64 3.80
C MET A 61 -1.68 -2.09 2.38
N GLY A 62 -0.48 -1.91 1.81
CA GLY A 62 -0.28 -1.58 0.41
C GLY A 62 0.65 -2.59 -0.26
N GLY A 63 0.34 -3.02 -1.48
CA GLY A 63 1.11 -4.08 -2.14
C GLY A 63 0.50 -4.57 -3.45
N THR A 64 0.82 -5.81 -3.80
CA THR A 64 0.26 -6.56 -4.93
C THR A 64 -0.18 -7.93 -4.45
N LEU A 65 -1.33 -8.42 -4.93
CA LEU A 65 -1.91 -9.70 -4.50
C LEU A 65 -1.65 -10.86 -5.47
N HIS A 66 -1.32 -10.56 -6.72
CA HIS A 66 -1.26 -11.55 -7.81
C HIS A 66 0.16 -12.07 -8.10
N GLU A 67 1.16 -11.62 -7.34
CA GLU A 67 2.55 -11.99 -7.53
C GLU A 67 3.22 -12.36 -6.21
N SER A 68 4.09 -13.37 -6.25
CA SER A 68 4.90 -13.74 -5.09
C SER A 68 6.01 -12.72 -4.90
N ILE A 69 5.87 -11.88 -3.87
CA ILE A 69 6.86 -10.83 -3.56
C ILE A 69 8.04 -11.33 -2.70
N THR A 70 8.11 -12.62 -2.36
CA THR A 70 9.11 -13.14 -1.39
C THR A 70 10.56 -12.85 -1.81
N ALA A 71 10.83 -12.81 -3.12
CA ALA A 71 12.18 -12.55 -3.66
C ALA A 71 12.43 -11.07 -4.02
N TRP A 72 11.47 -10.18 -3.74
CA TRP A 72 11.55 -8.78 -4.11
C TRP A 72 12.37 -7.98 -3.10
N ASN A 73 13.03 -6.93 -3.57
CA ASN A 73 13.53 -5.87 -2.71
C ASN A 73 12.47 -4.78 -2.49
N PHE A 74 12.74 -3.87 -1.55
CA PHE A 74 11.81 -2.78 -1.24
C PHE A 74 11.49 -1.89 -2.44
N ARG A 75 12.44 -1.64 -3.35
CA ARG A 75 12.16 -0.86 -4.56
C ARG A 75 11.16 -1.56 -5.46
N GLN A 76 11.31 -2.87 -5.67
CA GLN A 76 10.38 -3.67 -6.47
C GLN A 76 8.99 -3.67 -5.82
N LEU A 77 8.91 -3.87 -4.50
CA LEU A 77 7.64 -3.81 -3.77
C LEU A 77 6.99 -2.44 -3.86
N ALA A 78 7.72 -1.37 -3.55
CA ALA A 78 7.20 -0.03 -3.59
C ALA A 78 6.68 0.34 -4.99
N MET A 79 7.40 -0.03 -6.05
CA MET A 79 7.02 0.31 -7.42
C MET A 79 5.93 -0.60 -8.00
N GLY A 80 5.91 -1.87 -7.60
CA GLY A 80 4.90 -2.85 -8.01
C GLY A 80 3.61 -2.81 -7.20
N SER A 81 3.56 -2.03 -6.11
CA SER A 81 2.36 -1.86 -5.30
C SER A 81 1.27 -1.16 -6.09
N ASN A 82 0.13 -1.84 -6.24
CA ASN A 82 -1.01 -1.39 -7.03
C ASN A 82 -2.36 -1.57 -6.31
N HIS A 83 -2.35 -2.09 -5.08
CA HIS A 83 -3.55 -2.40 -4.32
C HIS A 83 -3.41 -2.04 -2.84
N ALA A 84 -4.55 -1.76 -2.20
CA ALA A 84 -4.64 -1.44 -0.79
C ALA A 84 -5.79 -2.21 -0.12
N TRP A 85 -5.54 -2.71 1.10
CA TRP A 85 -6.49 -3.49 1.88
C TRP A 85 -6.26 -3.28 3.39
N VAL A 86 -7.01 -3.97 4.23
CA VAL A 86 -6.91 -3.82 5.69
C VAL A 86 -6.65 -5.17 6.36
N VAL A 87 -5.82 -5.17 7.40
CA VAL A 87 -5.61 -6.33 8.29
C VAL A 87 -6.03 -5.94 9.70
N ALA A 88 -7.00 -6.66 10.27
CA ALA A 88 -7.55 -6.43 11.60
C ALA A 88 -7.07 -7.49 12.60
N THR A 89 -6.80 -7.09 13.84
CA THR A 89 -6.46 -7.99 14.95
C THR A 89 -7.73 -8.35 15.73
N VAL A 90 -8.22 -9.58 15.53
CA VAL A 90 -9.47 -10.10 16.13
C VAL A 90 -9.23 -10.90 17.42
N GLY A 91 -7.99 -11.32 17.67
CA GLY A 91 -7.58 -12.01 18.90
C GLY A 91 -6.08 -11.81 19.19
N PRO A 92 -5.56 -12.32 20.33
CA PRO A 92 -4.16 -12.09 20.73
C PRO A 92 -3.11 -12.51 19.69
N MET A 93 -3.42 -13.51 18.87
CA MET A 93 -2.56 -13.99 17.78
C MET A 93 -3.33 -14.13 16.46
N GLU A 94 -4.57 -13.64 16.43
CA GLU A 94 -5.48 -13.86 15.32
C GLU A 94 -5.65 -12.54 14.56
N LYS A 95 -5.23 -12.56 13.30
CA LYS A 95 -5.37 -11.46 12.36
C LYS A 95 -6.19 -11.94 11.18
N VAL A 96 -6.98 -11.03 10.62
CA VAL A 96 -7.80 -11.30 9.44
C VAL A 96 -7.62 -10.17 8.43
N ALA A 97 -7.47 -10.53 7.16
CA ALA A 97 -7.42 -9.56 6.09
C ALA A 97 -8.82 -9.30 5.51
N ILE A 98 -9.03 -8.08 5.04
CA ILE A 98 -10.30 -7.60 4.50
C ILE A 98 -9.99 -6.98 3.14
N GLU A 99 -10.47 -7.65 2.09
CA GLU A 99 -10.46 -7.12 0.72
C GLU A 99 -11.57 -6.07 0.60
N THR A 100 -11.20 -4.81 0.80
CA THR A 100 -12.16 -3.71 0.93
C THR A 100 -12.91 -3.42 -0.36
N THR A 101 -12.32 -3.71 -1.53
CA THR A 101 -12.99 -3.48 -2.82
C THR A 101 -14.16 -4.43 -3.04
N SER A 102 -14.08 -5.66 -2.53
CA SER A 102 -15.13 -6.67 -2.63
C SER A 102 -15.93 -6.88 -1.34
N GLY A 103 -15.57 -6.20 -0.26
CA GLY A 103 -16.15 -6.44 1.07
C GLY A 103 -15.87 -7.83 1.63
N THR A 104 -14.85 -8.52 1.13
CA THR A 104 -14.60 -9.93 1.49
C THR A 104 -13.60 -10.04 2.62
N VAL A 105 -13.96 -10.79 3.65
CA VAL A 105 -13.04 -11.22 4.70
C VAL A 105 -12.27 -12.45 4.22
N ILE A 106 -10.94 -12.36 4.20
CA ILE A 106 -10.05 -13.38 3.64
C ILE A 106 -9.78 -14.46 4.70
N LYS A 107 -10.26 -15.67 4.43
CA LYS A 107 -10.24 -16.81 5.36
C LYS A 107 -9.15 -17.83 5.00
N PRO A 108 -8.60 -18.58 5.99
CA PRO A 108 -7.68 -19.67 5.72
C PRO A 108 -8.24 -20.65 4.68
N GLY A 109 -7.40 -21.07 3.73
CA GLY A 109 -7.79 -21.95 2.62
C GLY A 109 -8.21 -21.25 1.33
N MET A 110 -8.36 -19.92 1.32
CA MET A 110 -8.54 -19.15 0.08
C MET A 110 -7.24 -19.09 -0.72
N LYS A 111 -7.34 -19.12 -2.06
CA LYS A 111 -6.22 -19.23 -3.03
C LYS A 111 -5.11 -18.17 -2.85
N GLU A 112 -5.43 -17.02 -2.27
CA GLU A 112 -4.52 -15.88 -2.10
C GLU A 112 -4.34 -15.48 -0.63
N TYR A 113 -4.80 -16.30 0.32
CA TYR A 113 -4.81 -15.96 1.75
C TYR A 113 -3.47 -15.39 2.25
N ALA A 114 -2.35 -16.03 1.88
CA ALA A 114 -1.03 -15.62 2.33
C ALA A 114 -0.58 -14.27 1.74
N SER A 115 -1.03 -13.91 0.53
CA SER A 115 -0.65 -12.64 -0.12
C SER A 115 -1.16 -11.43 0.65
N TYR A 116 -2.32 -11.53 1.29
CA TYR A 116 -2.91 -10.44 2.07
C TYR A 116 -2.17 -10.10 3.37
N PHE A 117 -1.17 -10.89 3.74
CA PHE A 117 -0.31 -10.59 4.90
C PHE A 117 1.08 -10.12 4.49
N LYS A 118 1.29 -9.85 3.19
CA LYS A 118 2.54 -9.40 2.59
C LYS A 118 2.34 -8.07 1.88
N GLY A 119 3.28 -7.15 2.01
CA GLY A 119 3.14 -5.78 1.51
C GLY A 119 3.84 -4.79 2.42
N ILE A 120 3.36 -3.55 2.46
CA ILE A 120 3.85 -2.50 3.35
C ILE A 120 2.74 -2.18 4.35
N GLU A 121 3.05 -2.25 5.65
CA GLU A 121 2.08 -1.96 6.71
C GLU A 121 2.09 -0.49 7.13
N PHE A 122 0.89 0.11 7.22
CA PHE A 122 0.70 1.50 7.60
C PHE A 122 -0.21 1.59 8.82
N ASP A 123 0.23 2.39 9.79
CA ASP A 123 -0.45 2.60 11.07
C ASP A 123 -1.59 3.62 10.98
N SER A 124 -1.59 4.43 9.93
CA SER A 124 -2.56 5.52 9.77
C SER A 124 -2.79 5.89 8.30
N PRO A 125 -3.94 6.51 8.00
CA PRO A 125 -4.22 7.11 6.69
C PRO A 125 -3.14 8.08 6.22
N ALA A 126 -2.52 8.83 7.14
CA ALA A 126 -1.48 9.79 6.81
C ALA A 126 -0.21 9.10 6.27
N GLN A 127 0.17 7.96 6.84
CA GLN A 127 1.36 7.22 6.40
C GLN A 127 1.17 6.66 4.98
N ILE A 128 0.04 6.00 4.69
CA ILE A 128 -0.18 5.44 3.35
C ILE A 128 -0.37 6.52 2.29
N LYS A 129 -1.03 7.64 2.62
CA LYS A 129 -1.13 8.80 1.70
C LYS A 129 0.23 9.40 1.38
N ARG A 130 1.11 9.49 2.38
CA ARG A 130 2.50 9.95 2.19
C ARG A 130 3.29 8.98 1.32
N PHE A 131 3.18 7.68 1.57
CA PHE A 131 3.80 6.66 0.73
C PHE A 131 3.34 6.78 -0.72
N GLU A 132 2.04 6.87 -0.99
CA GLU A 132 1.51 6.99 -2.35
C GLU A 132 1.94 8.29 -3.05
N LEU A 133 2.00 9.40 -2.33
CA LEU A 133 2.53 10.66 -2.86
C LEU A 133 3.99 10.53 -3.31
N LEU A 134 4.83 9.93 -2.46
CA LEU A 134 6.25 9.72 -2.76
C LEU A 134 6.43 8.70 -3.90
N ARG A 135 5.62 7.64 -3.91
CA ARG A 135 5.64 6.60 -4.95
C ARG A 135 5.27 7.17 -6.32
N ARG A 136 4.26 8.03 -6.39
CA ARG A 136 3.89 8.76 -7.61
C ARG A 136 5.01 9.67 -8.09
N LYS A 137 5.53 10.52 -7.20
CA LYS A 137 6.66 11.41 -7.50
C LYS A 137 7.84 10.61 -8.05
N MET A 138 8.15 9.44 -7.45
CA MET A 138 9.19 8.55 -7.94
C MET A 138 8.86 8.00 -9.34
N ASN A 139 7.66 7.46 -9.53
CA ASN A 139 7.19 6.96 -10.83
C ASN A 139 7.36 8.01 -11.94
N ASP A 140 6.92 9.24 -11.70
CA ASP A 140 6.98 10.32 -12.68
C ASP A 140 8.43 10.72 -12.99
N VAL A 141 9.24 11.00 -11.96
CA VAL A 141 10.62 11.45 -12.11
C VAL A 141 11.49 10.36 -12.75
N CYS A 142 11.32 9.09 -12.36
CA CYS A 142 12.08 7.99 -12.93
C CYS A 142 11.63 7.66 -14.37
N ARG A 143 10.33 7.79 -14.69
CA ARG A 143 9.84 7.66 -16.07
C ARG A 143 10.42 8.75 -16.97
N GLU A 144 10.45 10.00 -16.52
CA GLU A 144 11.10 11.10 -17.24
C GLU A 144 12.59 10.84 -17.44
N ALA A 145 13.31 10.39 -16.40
CA ALA A 145 14.72 10.01 -16.51
C ALA A 145 14.91 8.93 -17.60
N HIS A 146 14.06 7.91 -17.60
CA HIS A 146 14.12 6.83 -18.59
C HIS A 146 13.86 7.34 -20.02
N GLN A 147 12.87 8.21 -20.20
CA GLN A 147 12.60 8.85 -21.50
C GLN A 147 13.78 9.70 -21.98
N MET A 148 14.43 10.45 -21.09
CA MET A 148 15.64 11.22 -21.43
C MET A 148 16.82 10.31 -21.81
N ILE A 149 16.97 9.14 -21.18
CA ILE A 149 17.99 8.14 -21.56
C ILE A 149 17.70 7.60 -22.96
N GLN A 150 16.43 7.30 -23.26
CA GLN A 150 16.03 6.83 -24.57
C GLN A 150 16.28 7.89 -25.66
N ASP A 151 15.86 9.15 -25.42
CA ASP A 151 16.14 10.28 -26.32
C ASP A 151 17.64 10.46 -26.54
N TRP A 152 18.44 10.40 -25.47
CA TRP A 152 19.89 10.47 -25.58
C TRP A 152 20.45 9.40 -26.51
N ASN A 153 20.05 8.15 -26.31
CA ASN A 153 20.54 7.02 -27.11
C ASN A 153 20.12 7.09 -28.57
N GLN A 154 18.94 7.65 -28.86
CA GLN A 154 18.40 7.73 -30.23
C GLN A 154 18.89 8.96 -30.99
N ASN A 155 18.94 10.11 -30.32
CA ASN A 155 19.02 11.42 -30.95
C ASN A 155 20.30 12.20 -30.64
N VAL A 156 21.09 11.77 -29.65
CA VAL A 156 22.32 12.47 -29.22
C VAL A 156 23.56 11.61 -29.42
N ALA A 157 23.54 10.36 -28.92
CA ALA A 157 24.67 9.45 -28.99
C ALA A 157 25.12 9.22 -30.44
N GLY A 158 26.38 9.53 -30.74
CA GLY A 158 26.97 9.34 -32.07
C GLY A 158 26.50 10.34 -33.15
N LYS A 159 25.76 11.39 -32.79
CA LYS A 159 25.34 12.45 -33.71
C LYS A 159 26.27 13.67 -33.61
N GLN A 160 26.49 14.38 -34.73
CA GLN A 160 27.17 15.68 -34.71
C GLN A 160 26.20 16.76 -34.22
N LEU A 161 26.30 17.09 -32.93
CA LEU A 161 25.59 18.20 -32.30
C LEU A 161 26.60 19.23 -31.79
N HIS A 162 26.12 20.46 -31.55
CA HIS A 162 26.97 21.50 -31.00
C HIS A 162 27.40 21.11 -29.56
N PRO A 163 28.70 21.26 -29.17
CA PRO A 163 29.18 20.81 -27.87
C PRO A 163 28.39 21.37 -26.67
N ALA A 164 27.96 22.63 -26.74
CA ALA A 164 27.13 23.25 -25.70
C ALA A 164 25.77 22.55 -25.53
N GLU A 165 25.17 22.04 -26.62
CA GLU A 165 23.90 21.32 -26.57
C GLU A 165 24.07 19.95 -25.91
N ILE A 166 25.17 19.24 -26.23
CA ILE A 166 25.50 17.94 -25.63
C ILE A 166 25.66 18.10 -24.12
N VAL A 167 26.44 19.09 -23.67
CA VAL A 167 26.66 19.37 -22.25
C VAL A 167 25.33 19.70 -21.54
N ALA A 168 24.50 20.56 -22.13
CA ALA A 168 23.21 20.93 -21.54
C ALA A 168 22.25 19.73 -21.43
N ARG A 169 22.17 18.87 -22.44
CA ARG A 169 21.36 17.64 -22.39
C ARG A 169 21.91 16.65 -21.35
N GLN A 170 23.22 16.47 -21.28
CA GLN A 170 23.87 15.56 -20.33
C GLN A 170 23.63 16.00 -18.88
N SER A 171 23.80 17.29 -18.60
CA SER A 171 23.57 17.84 -17.26
C SER A 171 22.12 17.66 -16.80
N ARG A 172 21.15 17.91 -17.69
CA ARG A 172 19.72 17.69 -17.39
C ARG A 172 19.40 16.22 -17.12
N LEU A 173 19.96 15.31 -17.93
CA LEU A 173 19.79 13.88 -17.73
C LEU A 173 20.35 13.44 -16.37
N GLU A 174 21.56 13.88 -16.02
CA GLU A 174 22.19 13.48 -14.76
C GLU A 174 21.44 14.04 -13.55
N GLN A 175 20.97 15.29 -13.63
CA GLN A 175 20.10 15.87 -12.61
C GLN A 175 18.84 15.02 -12.42
N ARG A 176 18.16 14.64 -13.51
CA ARG A 176 16.90 13.89 -13.43
C ARG A 176 17.10 12.45 -12.91
N LYS A 177 18.23 11.80 -13.22
CA LYS A 177 18.63 10.53 -12.58
C LYS A 177 18.83 10.72 -11.08
N GLN A 178 19.53 11.77 -10.67
CA GLN A 178 19.75 12.06 -9.26
C GLN A 178 18.44 12.33 -8.53
N ASP A 179 17.49 13.04 -9.16
CA ASP A 179 16.15 13.28 -8.61
C ASP A 179 15.37 11.97 -8.38
N CYS A 180 15.47 11.01 -9.33
CA CYS A 180 14.86 9.68 -9.19
C CYS A 180 15.42 8.95 -7.97
N GLU A 181 16.75 8.95 -7.80
CA GLU A 181 17.39 8.32 -6.64
C GLU A 181 17.11 9.06 -5.32
N ASN A 182 17.03 10.40 -5.34
CA ASN A 182 16.67 11.20 -4.17
C ASN A 182 15.25 10.86 -3.70
N THR A 183 14.30 10.77 -4.64
CA THR A 183 12.91 10.43 -4.33
C THR A 183 12.79 8.99 -3.82
N PHE A 184 13.57 8.05 -4.36
CA PHE A 184 13.63 6.71 -3.79
C PHE A 184 14.16 6.70 -2.35
N ARG A 185 15.14 7.54 -2.01
CA ARG A 185 15.62 7.66 -0.62
C ARG A 185 14.54 8.17 0.32
N GLU A 186 13.65 9.06 -0.14
CA GLU A 186 12.48 9.48 0.64
C GLU A 186 11.54 8.30 0.93
N LEU A 187 11.28 7.43 -0.05
CA LEU A 187 10.44 6.23 0.12
C LEU A 187 11.00 5.22 1.12
N ARG A 188 12.32 5.16 1.30
CA ARG A 188 12.96 4.21 2.23
C ARG A 188 12.55 4.42 3.69
N GLU A 189 11.90 5.53 4.03
CA GLU A 189 11.27 5.69 5.35
C GLU A 189 10.26 4.56 5.67
N PHE A 190 9.67 3.92 4.64
CA PHE A 190 8.74 2.79 4.78
C PHE A 190 9.40 1.41 4.62
N GLU A 191 10.72 1.33 4.39
CA GLU A 191 11.40 0.05 4.13
C GLU A 191 11.28 -0.93 5.31
N SER A 192 11.33 -0.41 6.54
CA SER A 192 11.16 -1.20 7.77
C SER A 192 9.74 -1.76 7.96
N LYS A 193 8.76 -1.26 7.20
CA LYS A 193 7.35 -1.66 7.25
C LYS A 193 7.00 -2.71 6.19
N ALA A 194 7.98 -3.10 5.37
CA ALA A 194 7.78 -4.10 4.33
C ALA A 194 7.82 -5.51 4.90
N ILE A 195 6.81 -6.31 4.53
CA ILE A 195 6.62 -7.70 4.91
C ILE A 195 6.64 -8.54 3.64
N PHE A 196 7.64 -9.40 3.52
CA PHE A 196 7.86 -10.25 2.35
C PHE A 196 7.46 -11.72 2.58
N TYR A 197 7.34 -12.13 3.85
CA TYR A 197 7.17 -13.52 4.27
C TYR A 197 5.98 -13.72 5.21
#